data_AF-A0A955FEL6-F1
#
_entry.id   AF-A0A955FEL6-F1
#
_cell.length_a   1.000
_cell.length_b   1.000
_cell.length_c   1.000
_cell.angle_alpha   90.00
_cell.angle_beta   90.00
_cell.angle_gamma   90.00
#
_symmetry.space_group_name_H-M   'P 1'
#
loop_
_entity.id
_entity.type
_entity.pdbx_description
1 polymer ?
#
loop_
_entity_poly.entity_id
_entity_poly.type
_entity_poly.pdbx_seq_one_letter_code
_entity_poly.pdbx_strand_id
1 'polypeptide(L)' 'MIIEWLEDFRNGWLKKDIKFVLDLFADDVEYWETPFKKLQGKDYMALEWRAIGYQEHISLSYDVFKKKKKK' A
#
# COMPACT_ATOMS: atom_id res chain seq x y z
N MET A 1 14.20 -1.94 3.44
CA MET A 1 13.98 -0.83 4.41
C MET A 1 12.63 -0.16 4.13
N ILE A 2 12.03 0.57 5.09
CA ILE A 2 10.69 1.18 4.86
C ILE A 2 10.67 2.18 3.70
N ILE A 3 11.78 2.88 3.44
CA ILE A 3 11.88 3.82 2.30
C ILE A 3 11.79 3.08 0.98
N GLU A 4 12.59 2.03 0.78
CA GLU A 4 12.58 1.19 -0.43
C GLU A 4 11.18 0.59 -0.66
N TRP A 5 10.54 0.11 0.41
CA TRP A 5 9.18 -0.42 0.33
C TRP A 5 8.17 0.64 -0.16
N LEU A 6 8.27 1.89 0.34
CA LEU A 6 7.41 2.99 -0.09
C LEU A 6 7.68 3.41 -1.54
N GLU A 7 8.94 3.37 -1.99
CA GLU A 7 9.33 3.62 -3.37
C GLU A 7 8.74 2.58 -4.32
N ASP A 8 8.89 1.29 -3.98
CA ASP A 8 8.32 0.19 -4.74
C ASP A 8 6.80 0.26 -4.78
N PHE A 9 6.16 0.51 -3.64
CA PHE A 9 4.71 0.67 -3.55
C PHE A 9 4.23 1.81 -4.45
N ARG A 10 4.88 2.98 -4.38
CA ARG A 10 4.56 4.14 -5.24
C ARG A 10 4.73 3.78 -6.72
N ASN A 11 5.81 3.09 -7.08
CA ASN A 11 6.08 2.69 -8.46
C ASN A 11 5.03 1.71 -8.99
N GLY A 12 4.65 0.71 -8.20
CA GLY A 12 3.57 -0.23 -8.53
C GLY A 12 2.24 0.48 -8.72
N TRP A 13 1.91 1.40 -7.81
CA TRP A 13 0.66 2.15 -7.86
C TRP A 13 0.56 3.06 -9.10
N LEU A 14 1.61 3.83 -9.39
CA LEU A 14 1.65 4.72 -10.57
C LEU A 14 1.56 3.94 -11.88
N LYS A 15 2.13 2.72 -11.92
CA LYS A 15 2.02 1.80 -13.05
C LYS A 15 0.70 1.02 -13.09
N LYS A 16 -0.14 1.15 -12.07
CA LYS A 16 -1.38 0.37 -11.88
C LYS A 16 -1.13 -1.15 -11.86
N ASP A 17 0.07 -1.57 -11.44
CA ASP A 17 0.45 -2.97 -11.35
C ASP A 17 0.04 -3.55 -10.00
N ILE A 18 -1.25 -3.91 -9.90
CA ILE A 18 -1.84 -4.41 -8.65
C ILE A 18 -1.13 -5.67 -8.16
N LYS A 19 -0.69 -6.54 -9.08
CA LYS A 19 0.01 -7.76 -8.71
C LYS A 19 1.32 -7.41 -7.99
N PHE A 20 2.12 -6.52 -8.60
CA PHE A 20 3.36 -6.06 -7.96
C PHE A 20 3.09 -5.42 -6.60
N VAL A 21 2.06 -4.57 -6.48
CA VAL A 21 1.71 -3.93 -5.20
C VAL A 21 1.33 -4.99 -4.14
N LEU A 22 0.57 -6.02 -4.49
CA LEU A 22 0.18 -7.10 -3.56
C LEU A 22 1.37 -7.99 -3.15
N ASP A 23 2.33 -8.19 -4.05
CA ASP A 23 3.55 -8.96 -3.79
C ASP A 23 4.48 -8.27 -2.78
N LEU A 24 4.34 -6.95 -2.57
CA LEU A 24 5.07 -6.21 -1.53
C LEU A 24 4.60 -6.51 -0.11
N PHE A 25 3.43 -7.13 0.04
CA PHE A 25 2.89 -7.50 1.34
C PHE A 25 3.31 -8.91 1.74
N ALA A 26 3.57 -9.11 3.02
CA ALA A 26 3.72 -10.44 3.59
C ALA A 26 2.40 -11.24 3.46
N ASP A 27 2.49 -12.56 3.41
CA ASP A 27 1.30 -13.42 3.27
C ASP A 27 0.38 -13.36 4.49
N ASP A 28 0.93 -13.01 5.66
CA ASP A 28 0.23 -12.83 6.92
C ASP A 28 -0.17 -11.37 7.20
N VAL A 29 -0.12 -10.48 6.21
CA VAL A 29 -0.47 -9.07 6.38
C VAL A 29 -1.88 -8.90 6.95
N GLU A 30 -2.00 -8.05 7.97
CA GLU A 30 -3.28 -7.50 8.39
C GLU A 30 -3.56 -6.17 7.70
N TYR A 31 -4.41 -6.18 6.68
CA TYR A 31 -4.80 -4.95 6.00
C TYR A 31 -6.10 -4.37 6.58
N TRP A 32 -6.03 -3.10 6.97
CA TRP A 32 -7.14 -2.33 7.48
C TRP A 32 -7.33 -1.09 6.59
N GLU A 33 -8.41 -1.05 5.83
CA GLU A 33 -8.72 0.10 4.97
C GLU A 33 -9.17 1.31 5.80
N THR A 34 -9.92 1.01 6.86
CA THR A 34 -10.30 1.96 7.91
C THR A 34 -10.04 1.32 9.26
N PRO A 35 -10.05 2.07 10.37
CA PRO A 35 -9.92 1.50 11.71
C PRO A 35 -10.96 0.42 12.06
N PHE A 36 -12.05 0.33 11.29
CA PHE A 36 -13.17 -0.59 11.53
C PHE A 36 -13.32 -1.66 10.44
N LYS A 37 -12.60 -1.56 9.32
CA LYS A 37 -12.71 -2.48 8.17
C LYS A 37 -11.39 -3.20 7.93
N LYS A 38 -11.28 -4.41 8.47
CA LYS A 38 -10.21 -5.37 8.15
C LYS A 38 -10.58 -6.14 6.88
N LEU A 39 -9.65 -6.23 5.92
CA LEU A 39 -9.81 -7.14 4.78
C LEU A 39 -9.21 -8.52 5.13
N GLN A 40 -9.91 -9.58 4.71
CA GLN A 40 -9.54 -10.96 5.03
C GLN A 40 -8.51 -11.51 4.04
N GLY A 41 -7.30 -10.99 4.10
CA GLY A 41 -6.16 -11.48 3.30
C GLY A 41 -6.05 -10.89 1.90
N LYS A 42 -5.05 -11.37 1.15
CA LYS A 42 -4.61 -10.79 -0.14
C LYS A 42 -5.67 -10.84 -1.24
N ASP A 43 -6.56 -11.84 -1.25
CA ASP A 43 -7.62 -11.92 -2.27
C ASP A 43 -8.62 -10.76 -2.16
N TYR A 44 -9.02 -10.42 -0.92
CA TYR A 44 -9.90 -9.27 -0.68
C TYR A 44 -9.18 -7.94 -0.93
N MET A 45 -7.89 -7.85 -0.59
CA MET A 45 -7.08 -6.69 -0.94
C MET A 45 -7.00 -6.51 -2.46
N ALA A 46 -6.82 -7.59 -3.21
CA ALA A 46 -6.76 -7.56 -4.68
C ALA A 46 -8.06 -7.02 -5.29
N LEU A 47 -9.21 -7.41 -4.74
CA LEU A 47 -10.52 -6.89 -5.17
C LEU A 47 -10.65 -5.40 -4.90
N GLU A 48 -10.33 -4.95 -3.68
CA GLU A 48 -10.38 -3.54 -3.29
C GLU A 48 -9.46 -2.69 -4.19
N TRP A 49 -8.26 -3.19 -4.45
CA TRP A 49 -7.22 -2.45 -5.17
C TRP A 49 -7.36 -2.46 -6.69
N ARG A 50 -8.29 -3.24 -7.25
CA ARG A 50 -8.71 -3.07 -8.66
C ARG A 50 -9.17 -1.65 -8.97
N ALA A 51 -9.68 -0.93 -7.97
CA ALA A 51 -10.07 0.47 -8.09
C ALA A 51 -8.94 1.39 -8.62
N ILE A 52 -7.67 1.05 -8.35
CA ILE A 52 -6.50 1.82 -8.82
C ILE A 52 -6.44 1.89 -10.35
N GLY A 53 -6.91 0.84 -11.03
CA GLY A 53 -6.94 0.77 -12.49
C GLY A 53 -7.71 1.93 -13.13
N TYR A 54 -8.75 2.43 -12.45
CA TYR A 54 -9.65 3.49 -12.93
C TYR A 54 -9.19 4.90 -12.54
N GLN A 55 -8.14 5.05 -11.73
CA GLN A 55 -7.65 6.36 -11.33
C GLN A 55 -6.92 7.04 -12.49
N GLU A 56 -7.16 8.33 -12.69
CA GLU A 56 -6.47 9.16 -13.69
C GLU A 56 -5.70 10.28 -12.99
N HIS A 57 -4.63 10.78 -13.61
CA HIS A 57 -3.80 11.87 -13.10
C HIS A 57 -3.27 11.64 -11.66
N ILE A 58 -2.80 10.42 -11.37
CA ILE A 58 -2.31 10.04 -10.04
C ILE A 58 -1.02 10.79 -9.69
N SER A 59 -1.01 11.46 -8.54
CA SER A 59 0.20 12.01 -7.91
C SER A 59 0.30 11.49 -6.48
N LEU A 60 1.42 10.86 -6.15
CA LEU A 60 1.68 10.26 -4.84
C LEU A 60 2.99 10.81 -4.27
N SER A 61 2.91 11.31 -3.05
CA SER A 61 4.03 11.73 -2.21
C SER A 61 3.90 11.12 -0.81
N TYR A 62 5.03 10.91 -0.14
CA TYR A 62 5.06 10.42 1.24
C TYR A 62 6.19 11.09 2.03
N ASP A 63 5.98 11.21 3.33
CA ASP A 63 6.97 11.70 4.29
C ASP A 63 7.14 10.68 5.41
N VAL A 64 8.39 10.41 5.79
CA VAL A 64 8.70 9.42 6.84
C VAL A 64 9.02 10.14 8.15
N PHE A 65 8.09 10.07 9.08
CA PHE A 65 8.27 10.62 10.42
C PHE A 65 8.92 9.60 11.36
N LYS A 66 10.02 9.99 11.99
CA LYS A 66 10.65 9.19 13.05
C LYS A 66 10.18 9.68 14.41
N LYS A 67 9.83 8.75 15.30
CA LYS A 67 9.52 9.07 16.70
C LYS A 67 10.73 9.74 17.33
N LYS A 68 10.60 11.01 17.76
CA LYS A 68 11.61 11.65 18.59
C LYS A 68 11.72 10.87 19.90
N LYS A 69 12.93 10.39 20.24
CA LYS A 69 13.21 9.85 21.57
C LYS A 69 12.90 10.95 22.58
N LYS A 70 11.94 10.73 23.49
CA LYS A 70 11.78 11.57 24.67
C LYS A 70 13.07 11.41 25.49
N LYS A 71 13.75 12.51 25.77
CA LYS A 71 14.86 12.56 26.75
C LYS A 71 14.31 12.36 28.14
#